data_AF-A0A2K5S2R5-F1
#
_entry.id   AF-A0A2K5S2R5-F1
#
_cell.length_a   1.000
_cell.length_b   1.000
_cell.length_c   1.000
_cell.angle_alpha   90.00
_cell.angle_beta   90.00
_cell.angle_gamma   90.00
#
_symmetry.space_group_name_H-M   'P 1'
#
loop_
_entity.id
_entity.type
_entity.pdbx_description
1 polymer ?
#
loop_
_entity_poly.entity_id
_entity_poly.type
_entity_poly.pdbx_seq_one_letter_code
_entity_poly.pdbx_strand_id
1 'polypeptide(L)'
;MEASWGSFNAEQGWYVSAQQPEEAEAEELSPLLSNELHRQGSPGVSFGFSVFNLMNAIMGSGILGLAYVMANTGILGFSFLLMTVALLTSYSVHLLLSMCIQTAVTSYEDLGLFAFGLPGKVILFSPHCVQNPKSMSSYLLIIKTELPAAIAEFLTGDSNRYWYLDGQTLLIIVCVGIVFPLALLPKIGFLGYTSSLSFFFMLFFALVVIIKKWSIPCPLTLNYVEKCFQISNATDDCKPKLFHFSKESAYALPTMAFSFLCHTSVLPIYCELQSPSKKRMQNVTNTAIALSFLIYFISALFGYLTFYDKVESELLKGYSKYIPHDVVVMTVKLCILFAVLLTVPLIHFPARKAVMMMFFSNFPFSWICHFFITLALNIIIVLLAIYVPDIRSVFGVVGASTSTCLIFIFPGLFYLKLSREDFLSWKKFGGLPLLSRLECSGAISAHSTGIAATTGVCSLNQRDWCSCKKRKRYKQAAAYNPRGLRRTKPVHTSILHFPTSRTVSK
;
A
#
# COMPACT_ATOMS: atom_id res chain seq x y z
N MET A 1 7.14 61.95 -11.47
CA MET A 1 6.40 61.05 -12.37
C MET A 1 6.80 59.63 -12.01
N GLU A 2 5.97 59.02 -11.17
CA GLU A 2 6.03 57.61 -10.80
C GLU A 2 5.45 56.74 -11.91
N ALA A 3 6.02 55.54 -12.11
CA ALA A 3 5.36 54.46 -12.83
C ALA A 3 5.73 53.11 -12.20
N SER A 4 4.88 52.71 -11.24
CA SER A 4 4.28 51.39 -11.02
C SER A 4 5.06 50.12 -11.39
N TRP A 5 5.49 49.38 -10.36
CA TRP A 5 5.82 47.95 -10.40
C TRP A 5 4.55 47.09 -10.49
N GLY A 6 4.44 46.27 -11.54
CA GLY A 6 3.38 45.29 -11.73
C GLY A 6 3.59 44.02 -10.90
N SER A 7 2.54 43.61 -10.20
CA SER A 7 2.41 42.41 -9.35
C SER A 7 2.71 41.11 -10.09
N PHE A 8 3.62 40.30 -9.53
CA PHE A 8 3.82 38.89 -9.88
C PHE A 8 2.75 38.08 -9.12
N ASN A 9 1.65 37.73 -9.78
CA ASN A 9 0.65 36.82 -9.23
C ASN A 9 1.20 35.38 -9.23
N ALA A 10 1.32 34.81 -8.04
CA ALA A 10 1.60 33.40 -7.84
C ALA A 10 0.34 32.58 -8.15
N GLU A 11 0.38 31.78 -9.22
CA GLU A 11 -0.66 30.79 -9.49
C GLU A 11 -0.66 29.68 -8.42
N GLN A 12 -1.84 29.49 -7.84
CA GLN A 12 -2.16 28.49 -6.86
C GLN A 12 -2.36 27.14 -7.57
N GLY A 13 -1.58 26.14 -7.15
CA GLY A 13 -1.52 24.81 -7.78
C GLY A 13 -2.89 24.14 -7.97
N TRP A 14 -3.05 23.62 -9.17
CA TRP A 14 -4.21 22.94 -9.71
C TRP A 14 -4.40 21.55 -9.09
N TYR A 15 -5.52 21.33 -8.38
CA TYR A 15 -6.33 20.10 -8.37
C TYR A 15 -7.55 20.29 -7.44
N VAL A 16 -8.43 21.21 -7.80
CA VAL A 16 -9.85 21.20 -7.37
C VAL A 16 -10.69 21.54 -8.60
N SER A 17 -10.95 20.54 -9.44
CA SER A 17 -12.21 20.40 -10.19
C SER A 17 -12.08 19.20 -11.11
N ALA A 18 -12.81 18.13 -10.80
CA ALA A 18 -13.26 17.19 -11.81
C ALA A 18 -14.75 17.46 -11.97
N GLN A 19 -15.11 18.41 -12.83
CA GLN A 19 -16.31 18.42 -13.68
C GLN A 19 -16.46 19.79 -14.36
N GLN A 20 -16.18 19.83 -15.66
CA GLN A 20 -16.84 20.74 -16.59
C GLN A 20 -17.52 19.85 -17.65
N PRO A 21 -18.83 19.97 -17.87
CA PRO A 21 -19.48 19.55 -19.10
C PRO A 21 -19.35 20.65 -20.16
N GLU A 22 -19.06 20.29 -21.40
CA GLU A 22 -19.35 21.11 -22.57
C GLU A 22 -20.86 21.14 -22.79
N GLU A 23 -21.45 22.33 -22.88
CA GLU A 23 -22.81 22.58 -23.37
C GLU A 23 -22.76 23.54 -24.56
N ALA A 24 -23.43 23.15 -25.64
CA ALA A 24 -24.03 23.97 -26.70
C ALA A 24 -25.03 23.03 -27.42
N GLU A 25 -26.29 23.35 -27.74
CA GLU A 25 -27.09 24.58 -27.70
C GLU A 25 -28.55 24.16 -28.02
N ALA A 26 -29.57 24.73 -27.35
CA ALA A 26 -30.90 25.10 -27.89
C ALA A 26 -31.95 25.41 -26.77
N GLU A 27 -32.44 26.67 -26.79
CA GLU A 27 -33.71 27.32 -26.35
C GLU A 27 -34.85 26.46 -25.73
N GLU A 28 -35.76 26.90 -24.85
CA GLU A 28 -36.14 28.19 -24.24
C GLU A 28 -37.11 27.94 -23.04
N LEU A 29 -37.26 28.95 -22.17
CA LEU A 29 -38.40 29.27 -21.26
C LEU A 29 -38.61 28.61 -19.86
N SER A 30 -38.05 29.31 -18.86
CA SER A 30 -38.64 29.76 -17.58
C SER A 30 -38.92 28.81 -16.37
N PRO A 31 -38.84 29.35 -15.13
CA PRO A 31 -38.36 28.63 -13.94
C PRO A 31 -39.45 28.41 -12.87
N LEU A 32 -39.40 27.30 -12.10
CA LEU A 32 -39.92 27.19 -10.72
C LEU A 32 -39.87 25.72 -10.22
N LEU A 33 -38.70 25.25 -9.79
CA LEU A 33 -38.62 24.20 -8.74
C LEU A 33 -37.21 24.14 -8.14
N SER A 34 -36.84 25.19 -7.43
CA SER A 34 -35.57 25.30 -6.71
C SER A 34 -35.59 24.53 -5.38
N ASN A 35 -35.87 23.22 -5.38
CA ASN A 35 -35.73 22.42 -4.15
C ASN A 35 -35.39 20.94 -4.31
N GLU A 36 -35.05 20.46 -5.51
CA GLU A 36 -34.60 19.07 -5.69
C GLU A 36 -33.32 19.01 -6.55
N LEU A 37 -32.32 19.85 -6.26
CA LEU A 37 -30.97 19.61 -6.79
C LEU A 37 -30.35 18.47 -5.97
N HIS A 38 -30.80 17.26 -6.28
CA HIS A 38 -30.13 16.03 -5.91
C HIS A 38 -28.67 16.18 -6.31
N ARG A 39 -27.80 16.34 -5.33
CA ARG A 39 -26.35 16.29 -5.49
C ARG A 39 -25.96 14.85 -5.81
N GLN A 40 -26.36 14.33 -6.97
CA GLN A 40 -25.84 13.08 -7.52
C GLN A 40 -24.43 13.32 -8.06
N GLY A 41 -23.49 13.53 -7.15
CA GLY A 41 -22.15 12.99 -7.37
C GLY A 41 -22.27 11.47 -7.27
N SER A 42 -21.58 10.73 -8.14
CA SER A 42 -21.55 9.26 -8.12
C SER A 42 -21.52 8.75 -6.67
N PRO A 43 -22.40 7.81 -6.27
CA PRO A 43 -22.39 7.29 -4.93
C PRO A 43 -21.00 6.68 -4.68
N GLY A 44 -20.24 7.26 -3.74
CA GLY A 44 -18.92 6.76 -3.40
C GLY A 44 -18.96 5.28 -2.97
N VAL A 45 -17.81 4.64 -2.92
CA VAL A 45 -17.67 3.22 -2.57
C VAL A 45 -18.16 2.99 -1.14
N SER A 46 -18.98 1.96 -0.94
CA SER A 46 -19.52 1.61 0.37
C SER A 46 -18.42 1.25 1.38
N PHE A 47 -18.75 1.28 2.67
CA PHE A 47 -17.79 0.91 3.73
C PHE A 47 -17.26 -0.52 3.55
N GLY A 48 -18.14 -1.49 3.27
CA GLY A 48 -17.76 -2.89 3.07
C GLY A 48 -16.86 -3.09 1.84
N PHE A 49 -17.20 -2.48 0.71
CA PHE A 49 -16.36 -2.57 -0.49
C PHE A 49 -15.00 -1.90 -0.29
N SER A 50 -14.93 -0.82 0.50
CA SER A 50 -13.64 -0.20 0.85
C SER A 50 -12.78 -1.10 1.74
N VAL A 51 -13.42 -1.84 2.67
CA VAL A 51 -12.73 -2.88 3.47
C VAL A 51 -12.19 -3.97 2.55
N PHE A 52 -12.99 -4.51 1.63
CA PHE A 52 -12.53 -5.54 0.70
C PHE A 52 -11.43 -5.07 -0.24
N ASN A 53 -11.51 -3.85 -0.77
CA ASN A 53 -10.44 -3.26 -1.59
C ASN A 53 -9.13 -3.16 -0.80
N LEU A 54 -9.20 -2.72 0.46
CA LEU A 54 -8.02 -2.61 1.31
C LEU A 54 -7.47 -3.97 1.73
N MET A 55 -8.34 -4.94 2.01
CA MET A 55 -7.95 -6.33 2.28
C MET A 55 -7.28 -6.97 1.06
N ASN A 56 -7.79 -6.72 -0.15
CA ASN A 56 -7.19 -7.24 -1.38
C ASN A 56 -5.78 -6.68 -1.60
N ALA A 57 -5.55 -5.42 -1.22
CA ALA A 57 -4.21 -4.82 -1.22
C ALA A 57 -3.27 -5.42 -0.17
N ILE A 58 -3.80 -5.84 1.00
CA ILE A 58 -3.02 -6.48 2.08
C ILE A 58 -2.71 -7.94 1.73
N MET A 59 -3.75 -8.76 1.49
CA MET A 59 -3.68 -10.23 1.43
C MET A 59 -2.75 -10.77 0.34
N GLY A 60 -2.89 -10.24 -0.88
CA GLY A 60 -2.01 -10.45 -2.02
C GLY A 60 -1.26 -11.78 -2.08
N SER A 61 0.04 -11.69 -2.38
CA SER A 61 0.98 -12.81 -2.48
C SER A 61 1.60 -13.13 -1.12
N GLY A 62 1.52 -12.20 -0.17
CA GLY A 62 2.16 -12.28 1.14
C GLY A 62 1.73 -13.51 1.93
N ILE A 63 0.43 -13.87 1.84
CA ILE A 63 -0.13 -15.05 2.51
C ILE A 63 0.62 -16.36 2.22
N LEU A 64 1.15 -16.54 1.01
CA LEU A 64 1.79 -17.78 0.58
C LEU A 64 3.16 -17.98 1.24
N GLY A 65 3.80 -16.89 1.69
CA GLY A 65 5.09 -16.91 2.38
C GLY A 65 4.98 -16.98 3.91
N LEU A 66 3.79 -16.75 4.50
CA LEU A 66 3.68 -16.64 5.96
C LEU A 66 3.85 -17.97 6.70
N ALA A 67 3.47 -19.10 6.09
CA ALA A 67 3.73 -20.42 6.67
C ALA A 67 5.25 -20.72 6.75
N TYR A 68 6.01 -20.32 5.73
CA TYR A 68 7.48 -20.42 5.72
C TYR A 68 8.09 -19.58 6.85
N VAL A 69 7.56 -18.37 7.07
CA VAL A 69 8.00 -17.53 8.19
C VAL A 69 7.72 -18.20 9.53
N MET A 70 6.53 -18.77 9.72
CA MET A 70 6.18 -19.48 10.96
C MET A 70 7.09 -20.68 11.23
N ALA A 71 7.47 -21.43 10.20
CA ALA A 71 8.42 -22.54 10.33
C ALA A 71 9.79 -22.08 10.85
N ASN A 72 10.23 -20.88 10.46
CA ASN A 72 11.54 -20.35 10.82
C ASN A 72 11.59 -19.57 12.14
N THR A 73 10.45 -19.06 12.63
CA THR A 73 10.35 -18.31 13.90
C THR A 73 9.73 -19.12 15.05
N GLY A 74 9.03 -20.20 14.74
CA GLY A 74 8.14 -20.91 15.67
C GLY A 74 6.79 -20.19 15.85
N ILE A 75 5.83 -20.89 16.45
CA ILE A 75 4.43 -20.44 16.57
C ILE A 75 4.30 -19.17 17.43
N LEU A 76 4.96 -19.15 18.60
CA LEU A 76 4.86 -18.00 19.52
C LEU A 76 5.61 -16.79 18.97
N GLY A 77 6.80 -17.00 18.40
CA GLY A 77 7.57 -15.96 17.74
C GLY A 77 6.81 -15.34 16.56
N PHE A 78 6.21 -16.18 15.70
CA PHE A 78 5.38 -15.72 14.60
C PHE A 78 4.18 -14.89 15.09
N SER A 79 3.42 -15.41 16.07
CA SER A 79 2.24 -14.73 16.60
C SER A 79 2.57 -13.34 17.16
N PHE A 80 3.64 -13.25 17.95
CA PHE A 80 4.12 -11.98 18.49
C PHE A 80 4.55 -11.00 17.40
N LEU A 81 5.34 -11.44 16.42
CA LEU A 81 5.79 -10.59 15.31
C LEU A 81 4.63 -10.13 14.43
N LEU A 82 3.71 -11.04 14.09
CA LEU A 82 2.53 -10.73 13.26
C LEU A 82 1.64 -9.69 13.95
N MET A 83 1.39 -9.85 15.25
CA MET A 83 0.64 -8.89 16.06
C MET A 83 1.33 -7.54 16.11
N THR A 84 2.65 -7.53 16.34
CA THR A 84 3.44 -6.29 16.39
C THR A 84 3.36 -5.53 15.07
N VAL A 85 3.58 -6.20 13.93
CA VAL A 85 3.51 -5.57 12.61
C VAL A 85 2.10 -5.07 12.30
N ALA A 86 1.04 -5.83 12.65
CA ALA A 86 -0.34 -5.40 12.45
C ALA A 86 -0.68 -4.13 13.25
N LEU A 87 -0.28 -4.07 14.53
CA LEU A 87 -0.49 -2.89 15.38
C LEU A 87 0.29 -1.66 14.86
N LEU A 88 1.55 -1.84 14.46
CA LEU A 88 2.37 -0.78 13.88
C LEU A 88 1.80 -0.28 12.54
N THR A 89 1.25 -1.19 11.73
CA THR A 89 0.57 -0.84 10.46
C THR A 89 -0.68 -0.01 10.71
N SER A 90 -1.54 -0.42 11.64
CA SER A 90 -2.73 0.37 12.02
C SER A 90 -2.36 1.76 12.55
N TYR A 91 -1.36 1.84 13.42
CA TYR A 91 -0.88 3.10 13.98
C TYR A 91 -0.27 4.03 12.94
N SER A 92 0.57 3.51 12.05
CA SER A 92 1.20 4.29 10.98
C SER A 92 0.19 4.83 9.97
N VAL A 93 -0.84 4.05 9.61
CA VAL A 93 -1.95 4.57 8.79
C VAL A 93 -2.72 5.66 9.52
N HIS A 94 -2.95 5.53 10.83
CA HIS A 94 -3.59 6.59 11.61
C HIS A 94 -2.78 7.90 11.60
N LEU A 95 -1.45 7.82 11.73
CA LEU A 95 -0.57 8.98 11.59
C LEU A 95 -0.69 9.60 10.20
N LEU A 96 -0.60 8.77 9.15
CA LEU A 96 -0.71 9.22 7.76
C LEU A 96 -2.03 9.95 7.48
N LEU A 97 -3.17 9.35 7.85
CA LEU A 97 -4.50 9.95 7.66
C LEU A 97 -4.65 11.26 8.45
N SER A 98 -4.05 11.36 9.64
CA SER A 98 -4.05 12.60 10.42
C SER A 98 -3.33 13.73 9.70
N MET A 99 -2.19 13.44 9.09
CA MET A 99 -1.40 14.44 8.35
C MET A 99 -2.07 14.85 7.05
N CYS A 100 -2.65 13.90 6.31
CA CYS A 100 -3.38 14.20 5.06
C CYS A 100 -4.56 15.15 5.30
N ILE A 101 -5.30 14.96 6.39
CA ILE A 101 -6.44 15.80 6.74
C ILE A 101 -6.01 17.20 7.18
N GLN A 102 -4.90 17.32 7.91
CA GLN A 102 -4.37 18.63 8.32
C GLN A 102 -3.80 19.43 7.16
N THR A 103 -3.25 18.76 6.16
CA THR A 103 -2.62 19.39 4.99
C THR A 103 -3.57 19.54 3.79
N ALA A 104 -4.73 18.88 3.83
CA ALA A 104 -5.67 18.76 2.71
C ALA A 104 -5.05 18.15 1.44
N VAL A 105 -3.95 17.40 1.57
CA VAL A 105 -3.26 16.74 0.46
C VAL A 105 -3.73 15.28 0.36
N THR A 106 -4.01 14.84 -0.88
CA THR A 106 -4.60 13.52 -1.18
C THR A 106 -3.64 12.54 -1.87
N SER A 107 -2.36 12.93 -2.03
CA SER A 107 -1.28 12.09 -2.56
C SER A 107 -0.14 11.97 -1.56
N TYR A 108 0.52 10.81 -1.57
CA TYR A 108 1.65 10.54 -0.68
C TYR A 108 2.88 11.37 -1.06
N GLU A 109 3.13 11.53 -2.36
CA GLU A 109 4.25 12.30 -2.90
C GLU A 109 4.09 13.81 -2.65
N ASP A 110 2.87 14.32 -2.80
CA ASP A 110 2.54 15.72 -2.54
C ASP A 110 2.63 16.05 -1.04
N LEU A 111 2.36 15.08 -0.16
CA LEU A 111 2.58 15.25 1.28
C LEU A 111 4.07 15.48 1.59
N GLY A 112 4.97 14.79 0.87
CA GLY A 112 6.40 15.03 0.96
C GLY A 112 6.84 16.36 0.40
N LEU A 113 6.25 16.77 -0.73
CA LEU A 113 6.47 18.09 -1.30
C LEU A 113 6.08 19.19 -0.30
N PHE A 114 4.95 19.02 0.37
CA PHE A 114 4.48 19.97 1.37
C PHE A 114 5.36 20.00 2.64
N ALA A 115 5.80 18.83 3.13
CA ALA A 115 6.56 18.74 4.37
C ALA A 115 8.05 19.13 4.24
N PHE A 116 8.69 18.75 3.13
CA PHE A 116 10.14 18.87 2.93
C PHE A 116 10.55 19.52 1.60
N GLY A 117 9.60 19.97 0.79
CA GLY A 117 9.87 20.53 -0.54
C GLY A 117 10.23 19.46 -1.57
N LEU A 118 10.84 19.87 -2.67
CA LEU A 118 11.25 19.00 -3.78
C LEU A 118 12.07 17.76 -3.35
N PRO A 119 13.08 17.85 -2.45
CA PRO A 119 13.80 16.65 -2.00
C PRO A 119 12.88 15.68 -1.26
N GLY A 120 11.88 16.18 -0.53
CA GLY A 120 10.83 15.37 0.09
C GLY A 120 10.03 14.57 -0.92
N LYS A 121 9.59 15.23 -2.00
CA LYS A 121 8.83 14.59 -3.08
C LYS A 121 9.62 13.41 -3.68
N VAL A 122 10.90 13.61 -3.99
CA VAL A 122 11.77 12.54 -4.55
C VAL A 122 11.99 11.39 -3.55
N ILE A 123 12.27 11.70 -2.28
CA ILE A 123 12.52 10.70 -1.24
C ILE A 123 11.30 9.80 -0.99
N LEU A 124 10.08 10.33 -1.10
CA LEU A 124 8.87 9.53 -0.95
C LEU A 124 8.47 8.79 -2.22
N PHE A 125 8.73 9.41 -3.37
CA PHE A 125 8.46 8.78 -4.66
C PHE A 125 9.35 7.53 -4.85
N SER A 126 10.59 7.54 -4.38
CA SER A 126 11.53 6.45 -4.67
C SER A 126 11.11 5.08 -4.10
N PRO A 127 10.63 4.93 -2.84
CA PRO A 127 10.18 3.62 -2.36
C PRO A 127 8.88 3.18 -3.03
N HIS A 128 8.00 4.12 -3.38
CA HIS A 128 6.78 3.80 -4.12
C HIS A 128 7.08 3.29 -5.53
N CYS A 129 8.02 3.93 -6.24
CA CYS A 129 8.48 3.52 -7.57
C CYS A 129 9.13 2.13 -7.55
N VAL A 130 9.80 1.76 -6.45
CA VAL A 130 10.46 0.45 -6.31
C VAL A 130 9.50 -0.63 -5.80
N GLN A 131 8.59 -0.28 -4.89
CA GLN A 131 7.66 -1.21 -4.24
C GLN A 131 6.64 -1.78 -5.22
N ASN A 132 5.95 -0.92 -5.98
CA ASN A 132 4.80 -1.36 -6.77
C ASN A 132 5.21 -2.37 -7.86
N PRO A 133 6.26 -2.13 -8.69
CA PRO A 133 6.67 -3.10 -9.70
C PRO A 133 7.16 -4.43 -9.11
N LYS A 134 7.81 -4.41 -7.95
CA LYS A 134 8.28 -5.64 -7.30
C LYS A 134 7.16 -6.43 -6.64
N SER A 135 6.19 -5.75 -6.03
CA SER A 135 4.96 -6.40 -5.53
C SER A 135 4.20 -7.05 -6.68
N MET A 136 4.02 -6.32 -7.79
CA MET A 136 3.47 -6.85 -9.04
C MET A 136 4.23 -8.06 -9.57
N SER A 137 5.56 -8.01 -9.54
CA SER A 137 6.40 -9.12 -9.98
C SER A 137 6.20 -10.37 -9.12
N SER A 138 5.92 -10.27 -7.82
CA SER A 138 5.61 -11.46 -7.01
C SER A 138 4.30 -12.14 -7.43
N TYR A 139 3.30 -11.37 -7.85
CA TYR A 139 2.05 -11.90 -8.40
C TYR A 139 2.28 -12.65 -9.71
N LEU A 140 3.07 -12.05 -10.61
CA LEU A 140 3.45 -12.68 -11.86
C LEU A 140 4.32 -13.93 -11.65
N LEU A 141 5.17 -13.95 -10.61
CA LEU A 141 5.97 -15.12 -10.27
C LEU A 141 5.09 -16.29 -9.83
N ILE A 142 4.05 -16.05 -9.01
CA ILE A 142 3.06 -17.07 -8.65
C ILE A 142 2.36 -17.62 -9.90
N ILE A 143 2.00 -16.74 -10.85
CA ILE A 143 1.41 -17.18 -12.12
C ILE A 143 2.40 -18.05 -12.92
N LYS A 144 3.66 -17.65 -13.00
CA LYS A 144 4.72 -18.38 -13.70
C LYS A 144 4.97 -19.78 -13.11
N THR A 145 4.89 -19.93 -11.79
CA THR A 145 5.15 -21.21 -11.11
C THR A 145 3.92 -22.10 -11.03
N GLU A 146 2.77 -21.56 -10.66
CA GLU A 146 1.58 -22.35 -10.32
C GLU A 146 0.64 -22.59 -11.51
N LEU A 147 0.60 -21.70 -12.51
CA LEU A 147 -0.29 -21.87 -13.66
C LEU A 147 0.10 -23.08 -14.53
N PRO A 148 1.38 -23.30 -14.90
CA PRO A 148 1.76 -24.51 -15.63
C PRO A 148 1.52 -25.78 -14.82
N ALA A 149 1.75 -25.74 -13.50
CA ALA A 149 1.49 -26.86 -12.60
C ALA A 149 -0.01 -27.20 -12.56
N ALA A 150 -0.88 -26.19 -12.44
CA ALA A 150 -2.33 -26.40 -12.50
C ALA A 150 -2.75 -27.02 -13.84
N ILE A 151 -2.27 -26.50 -14.97
CA ILE A 151 -2.60 -27.02 -16.31
C ILE A 151 -2.11 -28.46 -16.47
N ALA A 152 -0.89 -28.78 -16.04
CA ALA A 152 -0.33 -30.12 -16.10
C ALA A 152 -1.15 -31.13 -15.30
N GLU A 153 -1.58 -30.74 -14.10
CA GLU A 153 -2.39 -31.59 -13.23
C GLU A 153 -3.80 -31.84 -13.81
N PHE A 154 -4.39 -30.85 -14.51
CA PHE A 154 -5.71 -30.98 -15.14
C PHE A 154 -5.69 -31.80 -16.44
N LEU A 155 -4.65 -31.65 -17.26
CA LEU A 155 -4.63 -32.20 -18.62
C LEU A 155 -4.14 -33.65 -18.75
N THR A 156 -3.78 -34.33 -17.65
CA THR A 156 -3.47 -35.79 -17.58
C THR A 156 -2.60 -36.38 -18.71
N GLY A 157 -1.79 -35.56 -19.38
CA GLY A 157 -1.00 -35.95 -20.55
C GLY A 157 0.49 -35.79 -20.32
N ASP A 158 1.28 -36.78 -20.78
CA ASP A 158 2.72 -36.87 -20.59
C ASP A 158 3.46 -35.55 -20.82
N SER A 159 4.13 -35.13 -19.76
CA SER A 159 4.64 -33.79 -19.52
C SER A 159 6.15 -33.76 -19.72
N ASN A 160 6.60 -33.35 -20.91
CA ASN A 160 7.94 -32.75 -21.01
C ASN A 160 8.27 -31.94 -22.29
N ARG A 161 7.33 -31.72 -23.22
CA ARG A 161 7.69 -31.10 -24.53
C ARG A 161 6.72 -30.07 -25.10
N TYR A 162 5.68 -29.65 -24.38
CA TYR A 162 4.71 -28.72 -24.93
C TYR A 162 4.97 -27.26 -24.52
N TRP A 163 4.84 -26.35 -25.50
CA TRP A 163 5.04 -24.91 -25.34
C TRP A 163 4.12 -24.25 -24.30
N TYR A 164 2.96 -24.86 -24.03
CA TYR A 164 1.99 -24.36 -23.04
C TYR A 164 2.33 -24.74 -21.58
N LEU A 165 3.33 -25.61 -21.36
CA LEU A 165 3.86 -25.95 -20.03
C LEU A 165 5.09 -25.12 -19.66
N ASP A 166 5.65 -24.34 -20.60
CA ASP A 166 6.71 -23.40 -20.29
C ASP A 166 6.15 -22.18 -19.54
N GLY A 167 6.53 -22.06 -18.26
CA GLY A 167 6.04 -20.99 -17.38
C GLY A 167 6.40 -19.59 -17.87
N GLN A 168 7.50 -19.42 -18.63
CA GLN A 168 7.86 -18.12 -19.18
C GLN A 168 6.96 -17.73 -20.35
N THR A 169 6.75 -18.64 -21.29
CA THR A 169 5.85 -18.42 -22.43
C THR A 169 4.42 -18.14 -21.96
N LEU A 170 3.93 -18.94 -21.01
CA LEU A 170 2.58 -18.77 -20.48
C LEU A 170 2.42 -17.46 -19.70
N LEU A 171 3.44 -17.05 -18.94
CA LEU A 171 3.46 -15.75 -18.29
C LEU A 171 3.32 -14.62 -19.30
N ILE A 172 4.06 -14.64 -20.42
CA ILE A 172 3.98 -13.61 -21.46
C ILE A 172 2.57 -13.56 -22.05
N ILE A 173 1.97 -14.71 -22.35
CA ILE A 173 0.60 -14.79 -22.89
C ILE A 173 -0.42 -14.16 -21.92
N VAL A 174 -0.37 -14.53 -20.64
CA VAL A 174 -1.27 -13.97 -19.61
C VAL A 174 -1.02 -12.47 -19.44
N CYS A 175 0.23 -12.03 -19.50
CA CYS A 175 0.57 -10.61 -19.37
C CYS A 175 0.03 -9.77 -20.52
N VAL A 176 0.18 -10.24 -21.77
CA VAL A 176 -0.32 -9.53 -22.96
C VAL A 176 -1.84 -9.64 -23.10
N GLY A 177 -2.42 -10.82 -22.84
CA GLY A 177 -3.83 -11.09 -23.06
C GLY A 177 -4.76 -10.64 -21.94
N ILE A 178 -4.28 -10.60 -20.68
CA ILE A 178 -5.12 -10.30 -19.51
C ILE A 178 -4.57 -9.10 -18.76
N VAL A 179 -3.32 -9.16 -18.27
CA VAL A 179 -2.79 -8.14 -17.35
C VAL A 179 -2.72 -6.76 -18.00
N PHE A 180 -2.19 -6.68 -19.21
CA PHE A 180 -2.01 -5.41 -19.91
C PHE A 180 -3.34 -4.72 -20.26
N PRO A 181 -4.34 -5.42 -20.87
CA PRO A 181 -5.67 -4.85 -21.07
C PRO A 181 -6.34 -4.38 -19.78
N LEU A 182 -6.24 -5.16 -18.70
CA LEU A 182 -6.81 -4.78 -17.40
C LEU A 182 -6.08 -3.56 -16.81
N ALA A 183 -4.75 -3.46 -16.97
CA ALA A 183 -3.97 -2.33 -16.49
C ALA A 183 -4.25 -1.04 -17.27
N LEU A 184 -4.63 -1.14 -18.56
CA LEU A 184 -4.96 0.01 -19.41
C LEU A 184 -6.24 0.74 -19.00
N LEU A 185 -7.13 0.09 -18.24
CA LEU A 185 -8.41 0.67 -17.84
C LEU A 185 -8.21 2.00 -17.06
N PRO A 186 -8.85 3.10 -17.50
CA PRO A 186 -8.68 4.41 -16.88
C PRO A 186 -9.46 4.54 -15.57
N LYS A 187 -10.59 3.83 -15.44
CA LYS A 187 -11.46 3.83 -14.27
C LYS A 187 -11.88 2.39 -13.97
N ILE A 188 -11.67 1.92 -12.75
CA ILE A 188 -12.09 0.57 -12.33
C ILE A 188 -13.33 0.72 -11.43
N GLY A 189 -14.47 1.07 -12.03
CA GLY A 189 -15.74 1.21 -11.31
C GLY A 189 -16.26 -0.09 -10.67
N PHE A 190 -15.65 -1.24 -11.00
CA PHE A 190 -16.02 -2.57 -10.51
C PHE A 190 -15.08 -3.12 -9.44
N LEU A 191 -14.11 -2.33 -8.97
CA LEU A 191 -13.04 -2.82 -8.09
C LEU A 191 -13.57 -3.41 -6.78
N GLY A 192 -14.67 -2.85 -6.26
CA GLY A 192 -15.34 -3.38 -5.07
C GLY A 192 -15.83 -4.81 -5.25
N TYR A 193 -16.39 -5.15 -6.42
CA TYR A 193 -16.90 -6.50 -6.71
C TYR A 193 -15.75 -7.49 -6.90
N THR A 194 -14.73 -7.13 -7.68
CA THR A 194 -13.56 -8.00 -7.92
C THR A 194 -12.77 -8.24 -6.64
N SER A 195 -12.60 -7.22 -5.79
CA SER A 195 -11.93 -7.38 -4.49
C SER A 195 -12.76 -8.21 -3.50
N SER A 196 -14.09 -8.10 -3.53
CA SER A 196 -14.96 -8.97 -2.73
C SER A 196 -14.81 -10.43 -3.15
N LEU A 197 -14.79 -10.69 -4.46
CA LEU A 197 -14.57 -12.03 -5.00
C LEU A 197 -13.19 -12.60 -4.62
N SER A 198 -12.13 -11.78 -4.73
CA SER A 198 -10.78 -12.15 -4.27
C SER A 198 -10.77 -12.54 -2.79
N PHE A 199 -11.42 -11.77 -1.93
CA PHE A 199 -11.55 -12.11 -0.50
C PHE A 199 -12.17 -13.50 -0.26
N PHE A 200 -13.22 -13.86 -0.99
CA PHE A 200 -13.83 -15.19 -0.86
C PHE A 200 -12.88 -16.31 -1.32
N PHE A 201 -12.08 -16.09 -2.37
CA PHE A 201 -11.04 -17.05 -2.77
C PHE A 201 -9.94 -17.21 -1.72
N MET A 202 -9.52 -16.12 -1.07
CA MET A 202 -8.56 -16.16 0.04
C MET A 202 -9.13 -16.90 1.26
N LEU A 203 -10.41 -16.70 1.57
CA LEU A 203 -11.11 -17.41 2.63
C LEU A 203 -11.23 -18.91 2.30
N PHE A 204 -11.57 -19.25 1.05
CA PHE A 204 -11.62 -20.63 0.59
C PHE A 204 -10.25 -21.32 0.70
N PHE A 205 -9.18 -20.65 0.30
CA PHE A 205 -7.81 -21.12 0.50
C PHE A 205 -7.53 -21.43 1.98
N ALA A 206 -7.85 -20.51 2.89
CA ALA A 206 -7.65 -20.71 4.33
C ALA A 206 -8.42 -21.94 4.84
N LEU A 207 -9.68 -22.13 4.41
CA LEU A 207 -10.48 -23.30 4.75
C LEU A 207 -9.86 -24.61 4.25
N VAL A 208 -9.37 -24.64 3.02
CA VAL A 208 -8.73 -25.84 2.46
C VAL A 208 -7.43 -26.17 3.20
N VAL A 209 -6.62 -25.17 3.56
CA VAL A 209 -5.40 -25.38 4.35
C VAL A 209 -5.73 -26.03 5.71
N ILE A 210 -6.82 -25.61 6.36
CA ILE A 210 -7.31 -26.23 7.61
C ILE A 210 -7.71 -27.69 7.38
N ILE A 211 -8.49 -27.97 6.34
CA ILE A 211 -8.96 -29.33 6.04
C ILE A 211 -7.78 -30.25 5.72
N LYS A 212 -6.85 -29.80 4.87
CA LYS A 212 -5.71 -30.61 4.42
C LYS A 212 -4.72 -30.95 5.54
N LYS A 213 -4.65 -30.13 6.60
CA LYS A 213 -3.88 -30.47 7.80
C LYS A 213 -4.30 -31.83 8.40
N TRP A 214 -5.58 -32.17 8.34
CA TRP A 214 -6.11 -33.43 8.86
C TRP A 214 -6.03 -34.57 7.84
N SER A 215 -5.92 -34.24 6.55
CA SER A 215 -5.76 -35.23 5.48
C SER A 215 -4.32 -35.73 5.32
N ILE A 216 -3.32 -34.89 5.60
CA ILE A 216 -1.90 -35.25 5.45
C ILE A 216 -1.38 -35.88 6.75
N PRO A 217 -1.06 -37.19 6.75
CA PRO A 217 -0.45 -37.83 7.91
C PRO A 217 0.98 -37.34 8.09
N CYS A 218 1.43 -37.34 9.34
CA CYS A 218 2.82 -37.11 9.71
C CYS A 218 3.37 -38.44 10.23
N PRO A 219 4.54 -38.93 9.75
CA PRO A 219 5.55 -38.28 8.91
C PRO A 219 5.19 -38.13 7.42
N LEU A 220 5.77 -37.12 6.76
CA LEU A 220 5.55 -36.86 5.33
C LEU A 220 6.22 -37.94 4.47
N THR A 221 5.43 -38.89 3.97
CA THR A 221 5.90 -39.91 3.03
C THR A 221 5.75 -39.41 1.61
N LEU A 222 6.86 -39.28 0.87
CA LEU A 222 6.85 -38.84 -0.53
C LEU A 222 6.31 -39.94 -1.48
N ASN A 223 6.18 -41.17 -1.01
CA ASN A 223 5.64 -42.31 -1.75
C ASN A 223 4.46 -42.96 -1.00
N TYR A 224 3.29 -43.00 -1.65
CA TYR A 224 2.10 -43.73 -1.19
C TYR A 224 2.30 -45.26 -1.12
N VAL A 225 3.39 -45.78 -1.70
CA VAL A 225 3.65 -47.23 -1.86
C VAL A 225 4.29 -47.88 -0.63
N GLU A 226 4.81 -47.12 0.34
CA GLU A 226 5.48 -47.70 1.52
C GLU A 226 4.59 -47.75 2.76
N LYS A 227 3.29 -47.96 2.56
CA LYS A 227 2.35 -48.29 3.64
C LYS A 227 2.45 -49.79 3.95
N CYS A 228 3.46 -50.19 4.72
CA CYS A 228 3.29 -51.21 5.78
C CYS A 228 4.49 -51.49 6.67
N PHE A 229 5.71 -50.99 6.41
CA PHE A 229 6.89 -51.63 7.01
C PHE A 229 7.94 -50.78 7.71
N GLN A 230 7.60 -49.59 8.23
CA GLN A 230 8.46 -48.95 9.24
C GLN A 230 7.64 -48.20 10.29
N ILE A 231 7.16 -48.95 11.29
CA ILE A 231 7.07 -48.43 12.66
C ILE A 231 8.52 -48.32 13.14
N SER A 232 9.19 -47.24 12.77
CA SER A 232 10.50 -46.87 13.30
C SER A 232 10.39 -45.49 13.94
N ASN A 233 10.45 -45.49 15.28
CA ASN A 233 10.73 -44.37 16.18
C ASN A 233 10.43 -42.97 15.63
N ALA A 234 9.19 -42.52 15.84
CA ALA A 234 8.79 -41.13 15.68
C ALA A 234 9.63 -40.22 16.58
N THR A 235 10.71 -39.66 16.04
CA THR A 235 11.63 -38.82 16.82
C THR A 235 11.97 -37.57 16.00
N ASP A 236 11.43 -36.45 16.46
CA ASP A 236 11.75 -35.04 16.15
C ASP A 236 11.23 -34.34 14.88
N ASP A 237 10.88 -35.03 13.79
CA ASP A 237 10.49 -34.35 12.53
C ASP A 237 9.08 -33.71 12.53
N CYS A 238 8.17 -34.14 13.40
CA CYS A 238 6.76 -33.71 13.42
C CYS A 238 6.36 -33.07 14.77
N LYS A 239 7.32 -32.42 15.44
CA LYS A 239 7.07 -31.69 16.69
C LYS A 239 6.93 -30.20 16.41
N PRO A 240 5.82 -29.55 16.82
CA PRO A 240 5.68 -28.11 16.66
C PRO A 240 6.71 -27.39 17.52
N LYS A 241 7.50 -26.52 16.91
CA LYS A 241 8.46 -25.67 17.62
C LYS A 241 7.76 -24.39 18.09
N LEU A 242 7.71 -24.20 19.40
CA LEU A 242 7.11 -22.99 20.00
C LEU A 242 7.96 -21.75 19.71
N PHE A 243 9.29 -21.89 19.87
CA PHE A 243 10.29 -20.89 19.50
C PHE A 243 11.40 -21.55 18.71
N HIS A 244 11.77 -20.93 17.60
CA HIS A 244 12.91 -21.33 16.79
C HIS A 244 13.53 -20.07 16.20
N PHE A 245 14.83 -19.88 16.39
CA PHE A 245 15.56 -18.76 15.80
C PHE A 245 16.64 -19.33 14.88
N SER A 246 16.31 -19.42 13.60
CA SER A 246 17.27 -19.76 12.54
C SER A 246 17.85 -18.49 11.91
N LYS A 247 18.94 -18.59 11.15
CA LYS A 247 19.44 -17.50 10.30
C LYS A 247 18.35 -17.00 9.33
N GLU A 248 17.48 -17.93 8.88
CA GLU A 248 16.33 -17.64 8.02
C GLU A 248 15.25 -16.80 8.70
N SER A 249 15.23 -16.72 10.04
CA SER A 249 14.29 -15.86 10.78
C SER A 249 14.50 -14.37 10.49
N ALA A 250 15.67 -13.97 9.96
CA ALA A 250 15.93 -12.60 9.50
C ALA A 250 14.98 -12.16 8.37
N TYR A 251 14.44 -13.10 7.59
CA TYR A 251 13.45 -12.82 6.54
C TYR A 251 12.01 -12.70 7.06
N ALA A 252 11.77 -13.02 8.33
CA ALA A 252 10.43 -12.99 8.92
C ALA A 252 9.83 -11.60 8.95
N LEU A 253 10.55 -10.65 9.56
CA LEU A 253 10.08 -9.28 9.72
C LEU A 253 9.90 -8.57 8.36
N PRO A 254 10.83 -8.65 7.39
CA PRO A 254 10.62 -8.17 6.03
C PRO A 254 9.36 -8.76 5.37
N THR A 255 9.19 -10.08 5.41
CA THR A 255 8.05 -10.74 4.76
C THR A 255 6.72 -10.29 5.39
N MET A 256 6.66 -10.14 6.71
CA MET A 256 5.48 -9.61 7.39
C MET A 256 5.23 -8.13 7.07
N ALA A 257 6.29 -7.30 7.02
CA ALA A 257 6.18 -5.89 6.62
C ALA A 257 5.69 -5.74 5.18
N PHE A 258 6.14 -6.60 4.27
CA PHE A 258 5.59 -6.68 2.92
C PHE A 258 4.10 -7.08 2.94
N SER A 259 3.75 -8.12 3.69
CA SER A 259 2.39 -8.68 3.74
C SER A 259 1.34 -7.74 4.34
N PHE A 260 1.74 -6.76 5.17
CA PHE A 260 0.84 -5.76 5.75
C PHE A 260 0.96 -4.37 5.12
N LEU A 261 1.74 -4.22 4.04
CA LEU A 261 1.88 -2.92 3.40
C LEU A 261 0.59 -2.54 2.66
N CYS A 262 -0.12 -1.54 3.18
CA CYS A 262 -1.33 -0.99 2.54
C CYS A 262 -1.27 0.52 2.29
N HIS A 263 -0.24 1.21 2.80
CA HIS A 263 -0.12 2.68 2.83
C HIS A 263 -0.23 3.33 1.45
N THR A 264 0.25 2.66 0.41
CA THR A 264 0.20 3.13 -0.99
C THR A 264 -1.21 3.13 -1.58
N SER A 265 -2.10 2.28 -1.04
CA SER A 265 -3.47 2.08 -1.52
C SER A 265 -4.52 2.77 -0.63
N VAL A 266 -4.17 3.11 0.63
CA VAL A 266 -5.08 3.77 1.58
C VAL A 266 -5.59 5.11 1.05
N LEU A 267 -4.73 5.98 0.49
CA LEU A 267 -5.15 7.32 0.06
C LEU A 267 -6.09 7.30 -1.17
N PRO A 268 -5.82 6.53 -2.24
CA PRO A 268 -6.80 6.34 -3.31
C PRO A 268 -8.14 5.81 -2.81
N ILE A 269 -8.14 4.78 -1.94
CA ILE A 269 -9.38 4.22 -1.37
C ILE A 269 -10.12 5.25 -0.52
N TYR A 270 -9.40 6.08 0.23
CA TYR A 270 -9.99 7.17 1.01
C TYR A 270 -10.73 8.20 0.13
N CYS A 271 -10.20 8.52 -1.04
CA CYS A 271 -10.81 9.47 -1.97
C CYS A 271 -12.08 8.92 -2.62
N GLU A 272 -12.17 7.60 -2.78
CA GLU A 272 -13.33 6.93 -3.38
C GLU A 272 -14.41 6.55 -2.35
N LEU A 273 -14.08 6.56 -1.05
CA LEU A 273 -14.99 6.19 0.03
C LEU A 273 -16.21 7.12 0.09
N GLN A 274 -17.41 6.53 0.18
CA GLN A 274 -18.66 7.28 0.38
C GLN A 274 -18.61 8.08 1.68
N SER A 275 -18.85 9.39 1.61
CA SER A 275 -18.78 10.35 2.73
C SER A 275 -17.48 10.19 3.55
N PRO A 276 -16.32 10.57 2.95
CA PRO A 276 -15.00 10.29 3.50
C PRO A 276 -14.77 11.07 4.79
N SER A 277 -14.36 10.38 5.85
CA SER A 277 -13.96 10.99 7.12
C SER A 277 -12.82 10.21 7.75
N LYS A 278 -12.00 10.88 8.59
CA LYS A 278 -10.88 10.24 9.29
C LYS A 278 -11.31 8.98 10.03
N LYS A 279 -12.38 9.12 10.83
CA LYS A 279 -12.90 8.05 11.69
C LYS A 279 -13.40 6.87 10.86
N ARG A 280 -14.11 7.14 9.76
CA ARG A 280 -14.60 6.07 8.89
C ARG A 280 -13.48 5.34 8.18
N MET A 281 -12.49 6.04 7.61
CA MET A 281 -11.35 5.40 6.95
C MET A 281 -10.45 4.64 7.93
N GLN A 282 -10.29 5.16 9.15
CA GLN A 282 -9.59 4.43 10.21
C GLN A 282 -10.32 3.14 10.58
N ASN A 283 -11.66 3.18 10.69
CA ASN A 283 -12.45 1.97 10.93
C ASN A 283 -12.32 0.99 9.77
N VAL A 284 -12.38 1.43 8.51
CA VAL A 284 -12.11 0.59 7.32
C VAL A 284 -10.75 -0.09 7.45
N THR A 285 -9.71 0.69 7.79
CA THR A 285 -8.35 0.19 7.95
C THR A 285 -8.23 -0.83 9.07
N ASN A 286 -8.78 -0.53 10.25
CA ASN A 286 -8.70 -1.41 11.41
C ASN A 286 -9.45 -2.72 11.16
N THR A 287 -10.64 -2.66 10.55
CA THR A 287 -11.39 -3.86 10.16
C THR A 287 -10.64 -4.68 9.12
N ALA A 288 -10.07 -4.06 8.09
CA ALA A 288 -9.30 -4.75 7.06
C ALA A 288 -8.05 -5.44 7.63
N ILE A 289 -7.28 -4.75 8.49
CA ILE A 289 -6.10 -5.31 9.15
C ILE A 289 -6.49 -6.46 10.09
N ALA A 290 -7.57 -6.32 10.88
CA ALA A 290 -8.01 -7.36 11.81
C ALA A 290 -8.46 -8.64 11.07
N LEU A 291 -9.25 -8.50 9.99
CA LEU A 291 -9.68 -9.64 9.18
C LEU A 291 -8.49 -10.29 8.45
N SER A 292 -7.58 -9.49 7.92
CA SER A 292 -6.35 -10.01 7.27
C SER A 292 -5.46 -10.73 8.25
N PHE A 293 -5.27 -10.19 9.46
CA PHE A 293 -4.52 -10.83 10.54
C PHE A 293 -5.10 -12.21 10.87
N LEU A 294 -6.43 -12.34 10.99
CA LEU A 294 -7.09 -13.61 11.29
C LEU A 294 -6.81 -14.65 10.20
N ILE A 295 -7.02 -14.28 8.93
CA ILE A 295 -6.80 -15.19 7.78
C ILE A 295 -5.33 -15.56 7.65
N TYR A 296 -4.42 -14.62 7.84
CA TYR A 296 -2.98 -14.85 7.85
C TYR A 296 -2.54 -15.79 8.97
N PHE A 297 -3.01 -15.56 10.20
CA PHE A 297 -2.66 -16.38 11.34
C PHE A 297 -3.15 -17.81 11.17
N ILE A 298 -4.42 -18.00 10.79
CA ILE A 298 -5.01 -19.32 10.58
C ILE A 298 -4.29 -20.04 9.42
N SER A 299 -4.12 -19.39 8.26
CA SER A 299 -3.48 -20.02 7.10
C SER A 299 -2.02 -20.38 7.38
N ALA A 300 -1.27 -19.51 8.06
CA ALA A 300 0.11 -19.78 8.43
C ALA A 300 0.22 -20.89 9.48
N LEU A 301 -0.68 -20.93 10.47
CA LEU A 301 -0.69 -21.95 11.52
C LEU A 301 -0.95 -23.34 10.95
N PHE A 302 -2.03 -23.50 10.18
CA PHE A 302 -2.38 -24.79 9.61
C PHE A 302 -1.44 -25.17 8.45
N GLY A 303 -0.92 -24.20 7.69
CA GLY A 303 0.12 -24.43 6.69
C GLY A 303 1.43 -24.91 7.32
N TYR A 304 1.88 -24.29 8.40
CA TYR A 304 3.05 -24.74 9.18
C TYR A 304 2.83 -26.12 9.77
N LEU A 305 1.70 -26.35 10.45
CA LEU A 305 1.40 -27.65 11.06
C LEU A 305 1.24 -28.77 10.02
N THR A 306 1.08 -28.46 8.74
CA THR A 306 0.99 -29.45 7.67
C THR A 306 2.38 -29.98 7.28
N PHE A 307 3.39 -29.12 7.18
CA PHE A 307 4.73 -29.50 6.68
C PHE A 307 5.87 -29.38 7.71
N TYR A 308 5.61 -28.80 8.88
CA TYR A 308 6.55 -28.54 9.97
C TYR A 308 7.85 -27.85 9.50
N ASP A 309 9.01 -28.47 9.68
CA ASP A 309 10.31 -27.89 9.28
C ASP A 309 10.54 -27.92 7.75
N LYS A 310 9.70 -28.61 6.98
CA LYS A 310 9.83 -28.80 5.52
C LYS A 310 8.87 -27.91 4.72
N VAL A 311 8.50 -26.76 5.26
CA VAL A 311 7.68 -25.76 4.54
C VAL A 311 8.51 -25.08 3.45
N GLU A 312 8.03 -25.11 2.21
CA GLU A 312 8.63 -24.41 1.07
C GLU A 312 8.42 -22.88 1.18
N SER A 313 9.20 -22.06 0.46
CA SER A 313 9.02 -20.58 0.46
C SER A 313 7.64 -20.14 -0.03
N GLU A 314 7.00 -20.98 -0.83
CA GLU A 314 5.63 -20.85 -1.32
C GLU A 314 4.81 -22.06 -0.85
N LEU A 315 3.73 -21.79 -0.10
CA LEU A 315 2.90 -22.84 0.50
C LEU A 315 2.23 -23.76 -0.55
N LEU A 316 1.82 -23.21 -1.71
CA LEU A 316 1.16 -23.97 -2.79
C LEU A 316 2.10 -25.01 -3.43
N LYS A 317 3.37 -24.64 -3.61
CA LYS A 317 4.42 -25.56 -4.09
C LYS A 317 4.59 -26.75 -3.15
N GLY A 318 4.45 -26.53 -1.83
CA GLY A 318 4.42 -27.60 -0.84
C GLY A 318 3.29 -28.60 -1.10
N TYR A 319 2.05 -28.11 -1.27
CA TYR A 319 0.91 -29.00 -1.57
C TYR A 319 1.09 -29.76 -2.89
N SER A 320 1.62 -29.11 -3.93
CA SER A 320 1.91 -29.75 -5.22
C SER A 320 2.89 -30.92 -5.11
N LYS A 321 3.84 -30.83 -4.20
CA LYS A 321 4.91 -31.81 -4.00
C LYS A 321 4.42 -33.06 -3.26
N TYR A 322 3.55 -32.89 -2.26
CA TYR A 322 3.14 -33.98 -1.37
C TYR A 322 1.76 -34.58 -1.70
N ILE A 323 0.87 -33.82 -2.36
CA ILE A 323 -0.41 -34.35 -2.86
C ILE A 323 -0.64 -33.89 -4.31
N PRO A 324 0.06 -34.50 -5.28
CA PRO A 324 -0.23 -34.24 -6.69
C PRO A 324 -1.64 -34.75 -7.04
N HIS A 325 -2.34 -34.04 -7.95
CA HIS A 325 -3.65 -34.42 -8.52
C HIS A 325 -4.87 -34.39 -7.57
N ASP A 326 -4.78 -33.72 -6.43
CA ASP A 326 -5.95 -33.52 -5.57
C ASP A 326 -6.83 -32.39 -6.10
N VAL A 327 -8.06 -32.74 -6.50
CA VAL A 327 -9.04 -31.81 -7.11
C VAL A 327 -9.26 -30.56 -6.25
N VAL A 328 -9.23 -30.68 -4.92
CA VAL A 328 -9.45 -29.55 -4.01
C VAL A 328 -8.25 -28.60 -4.04
N VAL A 329 -7.03 -29.14 -4.00
CA VAL A 329 -5.78 -28.35 -4.09
C VAL A 329 -5.68 -27.66 -5.45
N MET A 330 -6.00 -28.37 -6.53
CA MET A 330 -6.03 -27.84 -7.89
C MET A 330 -7.03 -26.68 -8.02
N THR A 331 -8.23 -26.85 -7.47
CA THR A 331 -9.26 -25.79 -7.45
C THR A 331 -8.76 -24.56 -6.70
N VAL A 332 -8.12 -24.74 -5.54
CA VAL A 332 -7.54 -23.64 -4.75
C VAL A 332 -6.43 -22.91 -5.51
N LYS A 333 -5.55 -23.64 -6.22
CA LYS A 333 -4.51 -23.02 -7.07
C LYS A 333 -5.14 -22.08 -8.09
N LEU A 334 -6.18 -22.53 -8.80
CA LEU A 334 -6.90 -21.68 -9.76
C LEU A 334 -7.56 -20.47 -9.11
N CYS A 335 -8.20 -20.65 -7.94
CA CYS A 335 -8.80 -19.55 -7.18
C CYS A 335 -7.77 -18.49 -6.77
N ILE A 336 -6.60 -18.91 -6.27
CA ILE A 336 -5.52 -17.99 -5.88
C ILE A 336 -4.92 -17.30 -7.11
N LEU A 337 -4.68 -18.03 -8.21
CA LEU A 337 -4.21 -17.44 -9.47
C LEU A 337 -5.16 -16.36 -9.97
N PHE A 338 -6.46 -16.62 -9.93
CA PHE A 338 -7.47 -15.66 -10.34
C PHE A 338 -7.57 -14.47 -9.36
N ALA A 339 -7.53 -14.71 -8.04
CA ALA A 339 -7.49 -13.65 -7.04
C ALA A 339 -6.28 -12.71 -7.23
N VAL A 340 -5.10 -13.29 -7.46
CA VAL A 340 -3.86 -12.56 -7.73
C VAL A 340 -3.95 -11.75 -9.02
N LEU A 341 -4.53 -12.31 -10.09
CA LEU A 341 -4.79 -11.58 -11.34
C LEU A 341 -5.69 -10.36 -11.13
N LEU A 342 -6.72 -10.46 -10.29
CA LEU A 342 -7.60 -9.34 -9.97
C LEU A 342 -6.93 -8.27 -9.10
N THR A 343 -5.87 -8.61 -8.38
CA THR A 343 -5.10 -7.68 -7.53
C THR A 343 -4.08 -6.87 -8.34
N VAL A 344 -3.62 -7.39 -9.47
CA VAL A 344 -2.64 -6.72 -10.34
C VAL A 344 -3.09 -5.31 -10.78
N PRO A 345 -4.30 -5.10 -11.33
CA PRO A 345 -4.77 -3.77 -11.73
C PRO A 345 -4.91 -2.79 -10.55
N LEU A 346 -5.30 -3.30 -9.38
CA LEU A 346 -5.52 -2.49 -8.17
C LEU A 346 -4.26 -1.75 -7.76
N ILE A 347 -3.12 -2.43 -7.76
CA ILE A 347 -1.83 -1.85 -7.36
C ILE A 347 -1.12 -1.20 -8.57
N HIS A 348 -1.43 -1.61 -9.82
CA HIS A 348 -0.94 -0.91 -11.01
C HIS A 348 -1.48 0.53 -11.10
N PHE A 349 -2.73 0.76 -10.68
CA PHE A 349 -3.36 2.08 -10.69
C PHE A 349 -2.59 3.16 -9.87
N PRO A 350 -2.30 2.97 -8.56
CA PRO A 350 -1.52 3.91 -7.78
C PRO A 350 -0.07 4.01 -8.25
N ALA A 351 0.50 2.95 -8.84
CA ALA A 351 1.83 3.00 -9.43
C ALA A 351 1.89 3.97 -10.62
N ARG A 352 0.94 3.84 -11.57
CA ARG A 352 0.83 4.75 -12.70
C ARG A 352 0.57 6.18 -12.25
N LYS A 353 -0.36 6.37 -11.30
CA LYS A 353 -0.68 7.70 -10.76
C LYS A 353 0.56 8.38 -10.18
N ALA A 354 1.36 7.66 -9.41
CA ALA A 354 2.59 8.21 -8.84
C ALA A 354 3.61 8.62 -9.91
N VAL A 355 3.81 7.80 -10.94
CA VAL A 355 4.72 8.14 -12.06
C VAL A 355 4.22 9.38 -12.80
N MET A 356 2.91 9.47 -13.08
CA MET A 356 2.31 10.65 -13.71
C MET A 356 2.47 11.91 -12.85
N MET A 357 2.20 11.83 -11.55
CA MET A 357 2.34 12.96 -10.62
C MET A 357 3.80 13.42 -10.43
N MET A 358 4.77 12.55 -10.71
CA MET A 358 6.19 12.88 -10.61
C MET A 358 6.72 13.54 -11.89
N PHE A 359 6.47 12.94 -13.06
CA PHE A 359 7.07 13.37 -14.32
C PHE A 359 6.16 14.24 -15.19
N PHE A 360 4.84 14.10 -15.05
CA PHE A 360 3.85 14.73 -15.93
C PHE A 360 2.83 15.59 -15.18
N SER A 361 3.17 16.07 -13.98
CA SER A 361 2.26 16.84 -13.11
C SER A 361 1.64 18.08 -13.77
N ASN A 362 2.30 18.64 -14.79
CA ASN A 362 1.89 19.88 -15.46
C ASN A 362 1.17 19.65 -16.80
N PHE A 363 1.01 18.39 -17.24
CA PHE A 363 0.43 18.08 -18.55
C PHE A 363 -1.01 17.59 -18.40
N PRO A 364 -1.92 17.98 -19.32
CA PRO A 364 -3.28 17.44 -19.34
C PRO A 364 -3.25 15.93 -19.62
N PHE A 365 -4.33 15.24 -19.24
CA PHE A 365 -4.45 13.80 -19.47
C PHE A 365 -4.33 13.48 -20.97
N SER A 366 -3.39 12.60 -21.31
CA SER A 366 -3.19 12.10 -22.68
C SER A 366 -3.24 10.57 -22.69
N TRP A 367 -4.12 10.02 -23.53
CA TRP A 367 -4.24 8.58 -23.74
C TRP A 367 -2.94 7.93 -24.23
N ILE A 368 -2.15 8.66 -25.01
CA ILE A 368 -0.86 8.18 -25.53
C ILE A 368 0.15 8.04 -24.38
N CYS A 369 0.25 9.06 -23.53
CA CYS A 369 1.11 9.02 -22.34
C CYS A 369 0.64 7.90 -21.37
N HIS A 370 -0.67 7.77 -21.18
CA HIS A 370 -1.27 6.71 -20.36
C HIS A 370 -0.92 5.31 -20.87
N PHE A 371 -1.00 5.09 -22.18
CA PHE A 371 -0.62 3.84 -22.83
C PHE A 371 0.87 3.54 -22.63
N PHE A 372 1.76 4.47 -22.97
CA PHE A 372 3.21 4.24 -22.89
C PHE A 372 3.70 4.05 -21.46
N ILE A 373 3.18 4.79 -20.48
CA ILE A 373 3.54 4.59 -19.06
C ILE A 373 3.07 3.20 -18.60
N THR A 374 1.84 2.80 -18.97
CA THR A 374 1.31 1.48 -18.61
C THR A 374 2.12 0.37 -19.25
N LEU A 375 2.51 0.53 -20.52
CA LEU A 375 3.37 -0.41 -21.24
C LEU A 375 4.76 -0.50 -20.60
N ALA A 376 5.40 0.63 -20.31
CA ALA A 376 6.72 0.66 -19.68
C ALA A 376 6.72 0.01 -18.29
N LEU A 377 5.70 0.30 -17.46
CA LEU A 377 5.53 -0.34 -16.15
C LEU A 377 5.34 -1.85 -16.30
N ASN A 378 4.49 -2.30 -17.23
CA ASN A 378 4.25 -3.72 -17.46
C ASN A 378 5.52 -4.45 -17.92
N ILE A 379 6.29 -3.87 -18.86
CA ILE A 379 7.58 -4.43 -19.29
C ILE A 379 8.53 -4.60 -18.10
N ILE A 380 8.69 -3.58 -17.26
CA ILE A 380 9.55 -3.66 -16.06
C ILE A 380 9.10 -4.79 -15.13
N ILE A 381 7.78 -4.91 -14.90
CA ILE A 381 7.20 -5.95 -14.03
C ILE A 381 7.48 -7.35 -14.60
N VAL A 382 7.26 -7.55 -15.90
CA VAL A 382 7.49 -8.85 -16.55
C VAL A 382 8.96 -9.22 -16.53
N LEU A 383 9.87 -8.27 -16.82
CA LEU A 383 11.31 -8.51 -16.73
C LEU A 383 11.72 -8.94 -15.32
N LEU A 384 11.21 -8.27 -14.27
CA LEU A 384 11.46 -8.66 -12.89
C LEU A 384 10.96 -10.09 -12.60
N ALA A 385 9.78 -10.47 -13.09
CA ALA A 385 9.23 -11.82 -12.89
C ALA A 385 9.98 -12.92 -13.66
N ILE A 386 10.61 -12.57 -14.78
CA ILE A 386 11.44 -13.51 -15.55
C ILE A 386 12.78 -13.71 -14.84
N TYR A 387 13.46 -12.63 -14.46
CA TYR A 387 14.81 -12.67 -13.90
C TYR A 387 14.89 -13.07 -12.43
N VAL A 388 13.85 -12.80 -11.63
CA VAL A 388 13.83 -13.19 -10.21
C VAL A 388 13.29 -14.62 -10.09
N PRO A 389 14.09 -15.59 -9.64
CA PRO A 389 13.68 -17.00 -9.60
C PRO A 389 12.91 -17.38 -8.33
N ASP A 390 13.03 -16.61 -7.24
CA ASP A 390 12.48 -16.98 -5.94
C ASP A 390 11.66 -15.84 -5.30
N ILE A 391 10.47 -16.21 -4.81
CA ILE A 391 9.53 -15.29 -4.18
C ILE A 391 10.06 -14.77 -2.84
N ARG A 392 10.86 -15.58 -2.12
CA ARG A 392 11.47 -15.19 -0.83
C ARG A 392 12.39 -13.99 -1.00
N SER A 393 13.18 -13.96 -2.07
CA SER A 393 14.06 -12.82 -2.36
C SER A 393 13.27 -11.54 -2.59
N VAL A 394 12.12 -11.62 -3.28
CA VAL A 394 11.23 -10.47 -3.47
C VAL A 394 10.70 -9.99 -2.12
N PHE A 395 10.11 -10.87 -1.32
CA PHE A 395 9.54 -10.51 -0.02
C PHE A 395 10.60 -9.98 0.96
N GLY A 396 11.78 -10.58 0.96
CA GLY A 396 12.92 -10.16 1.79
C GLY A 396 13.41 -8.77 1.42
N VAL A 397 13.74 -8.52 0.15
CA VAL A 397 14.29 -7.24 -0.30
C VAL A 397 13.24 -6.12 -0.19
N VAL A 398 12.06 -6.34 -0.75
CA VAL A 398 10.98 -5.35 -0.78
C VAL A 398 10.50 -5.03 0.64
N GLY A 399 10.30 -6.09 1.44
CA GLY A 399 9.90 -5.97 2.83
C GLY A 399 10.90 -5.18 3.67
N ALA A 400 12.19 -5.51 3.56
CA ALA A 400 13.24 -4.89 4.36
C ALA A 400 13.47 -3.43 3.96
N SER A 401 13.45 -3.11 2.66
CA SER A 401 13.75 -1.76 2.18
C SER A 401 12.50 -0.87 2.12
N THR A 402 11.55 -1.18 1.23
CA THR A 402 10.52 -0.22 0.82
C THR A 402 9.33 -0.27 1.75
N SER A 403 8.89 -1.46 2.17
CA SER A 403 7.81 -1.60 3.15
C SER A 403 8.20 -1.01 4.50
N THR A 404 9.41 -1.28 5.00
CA THR A 404 9.91 -0.68 6.26
C THR A 404 9.88 0.85 6.22
N CYS A 405 10.32 1.46 5.13
CA CYS A 405 10.29 2.91 4.96
C CYS A 405 8.85 3.47 5.00
N LEU A 406 7.93 2.86 4.25
CA LEU A 406 6.55 3.32 4.12
C LEU A 406 5.72 3.11 5.39
N ILE A 407 5.96 2.02 6.12
CA ILE A 407 5.22 1.68 7.34
C ILE A 407 5.79 2.41 8.55
N PHE A 408 7.10 2.36 8.78
CA PHE A 408 7.69 2.79 10.04
C PHE A 408 8.30 4.20 9.96
N ILE A 409 9.04 4.51 8.88
CA ILE A 409 9.87 5.71 8.83
C ILE A 409 9.04 6.94 8.42
N PHE A 410 8.39 6.90 7.26
CA PHE A 410 7.74 8.08 6.68
C PHE A 410 6.57 8.62 7.50
N PRO A 411 5.63 7.80 8.01
CA PRO A 411 4.54 8.31 8.84
C PRO A 411 5.05 9.00 10.12
N GLY A 412 6.12 8.47 10.71
CA GLY A 412 6.82 9.09 11.84
C GLY A 412 7.45 10.43 11.47
N LEU A 413 8.15 10.50 10.34
CA LEU A 413 8.77 11.74 9.86
C LEU A 413 7.76 12.85 9.54
N PHE A 414 6.64 12.52 8.89
CA PHE A 414 5.57 13.49 8.66
C PHE A 414 4.99 14.00 9.97
N TYR A 415 4.72 13.10 10.90
CA TYR A 415 4.17 13.46 12.19
C TYR A 415 5.09 14.42 12.95
N LEU A 416 6.39 14.13 13.01
CA LEU A 416 7.38 14.98 13.69
C LEU A 416 7.52 16.36 13.02
N LYS A 417 7.33 16.44 11.70
CA LYS A 417 7.51 17.68 10.94
C LYS A 417 6.28 18.58 10.92
N LEU A 418 5.09 17.98 10.80
CA LEU A 418 3.83 18.68 10.58
C LEU A 418 3.02 18.86 11.87
N SER A 419 3.23 18.03 12.89
CA SER A 419 2.55 18.18 14.18
C SER A 419 3.01 19.48 14.86
N ARG A 420 2.03 20.31 15.25
CA ARG A 420 2.22 21.52 16.04
C ARG A 420 2.17 21.27 17.56
N GLU A 421 1.99 20.03 17.99
CA GLU A 421 1.85 19.68 19.40
C GLU A 421 3.22 19.55 20.09
N ASP A 422 3.33 20.10 21.31
CA ASP A 422 4.57 20.08 22.09
C ASP A 422 5.05 18.64 22.36
N PHE A 423 6.36 18.45 22.19
CA PHE A 423 7.08 17.16 22.27
C PHE A 423 7.08 16.51 23.67
N LEU A 424 6.44 17.12 24.68
CA LEU A 424 6.62 16.81 26.10
C LEU A 424 5.36 16.28 26.80
N SER A 425 4.58 15.41 26.15
CA SER A 425 3.56 14.64 26.85
C SER A 425 3.94 13.16 26.89
N TRP A 426 4.06 12.60 28.10
CA TRP A 426 4.30 11.18 28.40
C TRP A 426 3.36 10.20 27.67
N LYS A 427 2.27 10.69 27.07
CA LYS A 427 1.38 9.94 26.17
C LYS A 427 1.98 9.61 24.79
N LYS A 428 3.17 10.11 24.44
CA LYS A 428 3.85 9.91 23.12
C LYS A 428 5.16 9.15 23.17
N PHE A 429 5.47 8.41 24.25
CA PHE A 429 6.63 7.52 24.26
C PHE A 429 6.45 6.26 23.38
N GLY A 430 5.30 6.07 22.73
CA GLY A 430 5.08 5.00 21.75
C GLY A 430 5.78 5.22 20.40
N GLY A 431 6.25 6.44 20.10
CA GLY A 431 6.93 6.78 18.84
C GLY A 431 8.46 6.65 18.85
N LEU A 432 9.09 6.56 20.03
CA LEU A 432 10.55 6.51 20.17
C LEU A 432 11.16 5.09 20.12
N PRO A 433 10.49 4.00 20.58
CA PRO A 433 10.95 2.63 20.35
C PRO A 433 10.90 2.22 18.87
N LEU A 434 10.13 2.96 18.07
CA LEU A 434 9.92 2.78 16.62
C LEU A 434 11.19 3.06 15.79
N LEU A 435 12.12 3.86 16.31
CA LEU A 435 13.40 4.18 15.65
C LEU A 435 14.57 3.36 16.22
N SER A 436 14.65 3.19 17.54
CA SER A 436 15.86 2.62 18.17
C SER A 436 15.93 1.08 18.19
N ARG A 437 14.84 0.34 17.94
CA ARG A 437 14.85 -1.14 17.96
C ARG A 437 14.81 -1.82 16.59
N LEU A 438 14.55 -1.13 15.49
CA LEU A 438 14.52 -1.73 14.15
C LEU A 438 15.76 -1.46 13.29
N GLU A 439 16.49 -0.36 13.52
CA GLU A 439 17.75 -0.08 12.80
C GLU A 439 18.81 -1.18 13.02
N CYS A 440 18.82 -1.81 14.19
CA CYS A 440 19.77 -2.90 14.48
C CYS A 440 19.39 -4.26 13.86
N SER A 441 18.12 -4.55 13.53
CA SER A 441 17.75 -5.82 12.87
C SER A 441 17.75 -5.71 11.34
N GLY A 442 17.39 -4.55 10.78
CA GLY A 442 17.43 -4.31 9.33
C GLY A 442 18.86 -4.21 8.77
N ALA A 443 19.78 -3.60 9.53
CA ALA A 443 21.18 -3.48 9.12
C ALA A 443 21.92 -4.83 9.05
N ILE A 444 21.53 -5.81 9.88
CA ILE A 444 22.15 -7.14 9.90
C ILE A 444 21.72 -7.97 8.66
N SER A 445 20.50 -7.77 8.16
CA SER A 445 20.01 -8.43 6.93
C SER A 445 20.59 -7.80 5.65
N ALA A 446 20.75 -6.47 5.63
CA ALA A 446 21.34 -5.74 4.50
C ALA A 446 22.85 -6.02 4.32
N HIS A 447 23.58 -6.30 5.41
CA HIS A 447 25.00 -6.66 5.33
C HIS A 447 25.26 -8.05 4.70
N SER A 448 24.28 -8.96 4.72
CA SER A 448 24.41 -10.29 4.11
C SER A 448 24.14 -10.33 2.59
N THR A 449 23.58 -9.25 2.01
CA THR A 449 23.14 -9.21 0.60
C THR A 449 23.97 -8.29 -0.30
N GLY A 450 25.07 -7.72 0.20
CA GLY A 450 26.05 -7.01 -0.64
C GLY A 450 25.53 -5.73 -1.31
N ILE A 451 24.46 -5.11 -0.82
CA ILE A 451 23.93 -3.85 -1.36
C ILE A 451 24.50 -2.68 -0.53
N ALA A 452 25.74 -2.31 -0.82
CA ALA A 452 26.35 -1.07 -0.35
C ALA A 452 26.04 0.07 -1.34
N ALA A 453 24.77 0.52 -1.41
CA ALA A 453 24.41 1.68 -2.26
C ALA A 453 23.10 2.38 -1.88
N THR A 454 22.72 2.46 -0.60
CA THR A 454 21.60 3.34 -0.16
C THR A 454 21.78 3.95 1.24
N THR A 455 22.87 3.65 1.94
CA THR A 455 23.15 4.12 3.31
C THR A 455 23.73 5.55 3.39
N GLY A 456 23.89 6.25 2.26
CA GLY A 456 24.42 7.62 2.23
C GLY A 456 23.51 8.72 2.80
N VAL A 457 22.30 8.39 3.28
CA VAL A 457 21.30 9.39 3.71
C VAL A 457 21.40 9.75 5.21
N CYS A 458 22.19 9.01 6.01
CA CYS A 458 22.26 9.19 7.47
C CYS A 458 23.48 9.99 7.98
N SER A 459 23.91 11.04 7.27
CA SER A 459 24.88 11.99 7.82
C SER A 459 24.48 13.43 7.50
N LEU A 460 23.50 13.97 8.23
CA LEU A 460 23.21 15.40 8.25
C LEU A 460 23.17 15.89 9.70
N ASN A 461 24.21 16.65 10.03
CA ASN A 461 24.64 17.08 11.35
C ASN A 461 23.60 17.97 12.05
N GLN A 462 23.32 17.69 13.32
CA GLN A 462 22.22 18.25 14.12
C GLN A 462 22.40 19.73 14.49
N ARG A 463 23.60 20.31 14.27
CA ARG A 463 23.93 21.69 14.69
C ARG A 463 23.43 22.78 13.73
N ASP A 464 23.30 22.49 12.43
CA ASP A 464 22.87 23.51 11.45
C ASP A 464 21.36 23.81 11.51
N TRP A 465 20.58 22.93 12.14
CA TRP A 465 19.12 23.03 12.24
C TRP A 465 18.64 24.08 13.25
N CYS A 466 19.42 24.35 14.30
CA CYS A 466 19.06 25.36 15.30
C CYS A 466 19.18 26.79 14.76
N SER A 467 20.10 27.04 13.82
CA SER A 467 20.30 28.38 13.25
C SER A 467 19.22 28.75 12.22
N CYS A 468 18.75 27.78 11.42
CA CYS A 468 17.67 27.97 10.44
C CYS A 468 16.28 28.21 11.10
N LYS A 469 16.09 27.75 12.34
CA LYS A 469 14.85 27.91 13.13
C LYS A 469 14.59 29.37 13.56
N LYS A 470 15.63 30.20 13.72
CA LYS A 470 15.47 31.63 14.06
C LYS A 470 15.06 32.48 12.85
N ARG A 471 15.51 32.16 11.64
CA ARG A 471 15.22 32.97 10.43
C ARG A 471 13.79 32.81 9.89
N LYS A 472 13.14 31.65 10.11
CA LYS A 472 11.73 31.41 9.70
C LYS A 472 10.67 31.94 10.67
N ARG A 473 11.01 32.20 11.94
CA ARG A 473 10.09 32.78 12.93
C ARG A 473 9.61 34.20 12.55
N TYR A 474 10.43 34.96 11.82
CA TYR A 474 10.04 36.31 11.38
C TYR A 474 9.13 36.34 10.14
N LYS A 475 9.19 35.32 9.26
CA LYS A 475 8.33 35.29 8.05
C LYS A 475 6.93 34.71 8.30
N GLN A 476 6.73 33.90 9.34
CA GLN A 476 5.42 33.32 9.65
C GLN A 476 4.56 34.21 10.58
N ALA A 477 5.14 35.16 11.31
CA ALA A 477 4.39 36.09 12.15
C ALA A 477 3.66 37.19 11.35
N ALA A 478 4.04 37.44 10.09
CA ALA A 478 3.42 38.45 9.24
C ALA A 478 2.17 37.97 8.47
N ALA A 479 1.88 36.67 8.45
CA ALA A 479 0.85 36.09 7.57
C ALA A 479 -0.41 35.57 8.30
N TYR A 480 -0.62 35.91 9.57
CA TYR A 480 -1.81 35.44 10.31
C TYR A 480 -2.26 36.41 11.40
N ASN A 481 -3.17 37.33 11.07
CA ASN A 481 -3.97 38.08 12.04
C ASN A 481 -5.46 37.97 11.68
N PRO A 482 -6.25 37.11 12.34
CA PRO A 482 -7.67 36.96 12.04
C PRO A 482 -8.52 37.68 13.11
N ARG A 483 -8.75 38.99 12.98
CA ARG A 483 -9.87 39.69 13.63
C ARG A 483 -10.29 40.91 12.81
N GLY A 484 -11.51 40.90 12.27
CA GLY A 484 -12.14 42.14 11.79
C GLY A 484 -13.19 41.95 10.71
N LEU A 485 -14.41 41.57 11.09
CA LEU A 485 -15.63 41.97 10.37
C LEU A 485 -16.81 41.95 11.35
N ARG A 486 -17.00 43.07 12.06
CA ARG A 486 -18.25 43.41 12.76
C ARG A 486 -18.90 44.57 12.01
N ARG A 487 -20.14 44.31 11.58
CA ARG A 487 -21.26 45.22 11.26
C ARG A 487 -20.97 46.73 11.42
N THR A 488 -21.01 47.46 10.31
CA THR A 488 -21.21 48.91 10.27
C THR A 488 -22.71 49.24 10.31
N LYS A 489 -23.12 50.04 11.30
CA LYS A 489 -24.36 50.84 11.32
C LYS A 489 -23.99 52.32 11.01
N PRO A 490 -24.92 53.16 10.52
CA PRO A 490 -24.61 54.43 9.88
C PRO A 490 -24.26 55.53 10.91
N VAL A 491 -23.34 56.41 10.53
CA VAL A 491 -22.89 57.56 11.33
C VAL A 491 -23.81 58.75 11.07
N HIS A 492 -24.38 59.27 12.15
CA HIS A 492 -25.09 60.55 12.22
C HIS A 492 -24.10 61.73 12.14
N THR A 493 -24.45 62.71 11.33
CA THR A 493 -23.83 64.03 11.21
C THR A 493 -23.98 64.82 12.51
N SER A 494 -22.88 65.22 13.13
CA SER A 494 -22.86 66.23 14.21
C SER A 494 -21.83 67.31 13.90
N ILE A 495 -22.37 68.50 13.70
CA ILE A 495 -21.71 69.78 13.44
C ILE A 495 -21.02 70.24 14.73
N LEU A 496 -19.73 70.59 14.66
CA LEU A 496 -18.99 71.24 15.74
C LEU A 496 -18.45 72.59 15.25
N HIS A 497 -19.04 73.64 15.83
CA HIS A 497 -18.65 75.04 15.72
C HIS A 497 -17.22 75.27 16.24
N PHE A 498 -16.41 76.02 15.48
CA PHE A 498 -15.22 76.71 15.96
C PHE A 498 -15.51 78.22 16.05
N PRO A 499 -15.22 78.91 17.17
CA PRO A 499 -15.12 80.36 17.20
C PRO A 499 -13.64 80.78 17.13
N THR A 500 -13.31 81.73 16.27
CA THR A 500 -12.16 82.63 16.48
C THR A 500 -12.35 83.89 15.65
N SER A 501 -12.44 85.01 16.37
CA SER A 501 -12.54 86.38 15.84
C SER A 501 -11.17 86.98 15.51
N ARG A 502 -11.21 88.04 14.69
CA ARG A 502 -10.23 89.13 14.40
C ARG A 502 -9.66 89.08 12.98
N THR A 503 -10.27 89.82 12.03
CA THR A 503 -10.03 91.23 11.64
C THR A 503 -8.68 91.47 10.96
N VAL A 504 -8.67 91.92 9.69
CA VAL A 504 -8.25 93.27 9.23
C VAL A 504 -8.62 93.45 7.75
N SER A 505 -9.05 94.68 7.45
CA SER A 505 -9.55 95.30 6.22
C SER A 505 -8.45 95.63 5.19
N LYS A 506 -8.71 95.43 3.89
CA LYS A 506 -9.03 96.50 2.91
C LYS A 506 -9.34 95.92 1.54
#